data_AF-A0A1H0SJ22-F1
#
_entry.id   AF-A0A1H0SJ22-F1
#
_cell.length_a   1.000
_cell.length_b   1.000
_cell.length_c   1.000
_cell.angle_alpha   90.00
_cell.angle_beta   90.00
_cell.angle_gamma   90.00
#
_symmetry.space_group_name_H-M   'P 1'
#
loop_
_entity.id
_entity.type
_entity.pdbx_description
1 polymer ?
#
loop_
_entity_poly.entity_id
_entity_poly.type
_entity_poly.pdbx_seq_one_letter_code
_entity_poly.pdbx_strand_id
1 'polypeptide(L)'
;MFVRICSAAIAAFVFASVLVGGSAQAQVKGQVQAQLQPMPLRSLFRVPDPRGEFVRLCAPHMVGRWAHPETVCGCLHDYAAATVEDTDLREALLRGISETGVPTIETDWVPLSKQSEIGPTFTKIAKPTLQCMFEPSTNQ
;
A
#
# COMPACT_ATOMS: atom_id res chain seq x y z
N MET A 1 48.62 -30.20 -4.95
CA MET A 1 49.19 -31.37 -5.66
C MET A 1 48.11 -31.92 -6.59
N PHE A 2 48.42 -32.03 -7.88
CA PHE A 2 47.65 -32.52 -9.06
C PHE A 2 46.27 -33.18 -8.82
N VAL A 3 45.14 -32.66 -9.37
CA VAL A 3 44.68 -32.64 -10.80
C VAL A 3 44.26 -34.01 -11.35
N ARG A 4 42.96 -34.17 -11.71
CA ARG A 4 42.36 -34.92 -12.85
C ARG A 4 40.85 -34.59 -12.91
N ILE A 5 40.08 -34.62 -14.01
CA ILE A 5 40.33 -34.56 -15.49
C ILE A 5 39.09 -33.82 -16.12
N CYS A 6 39.13 -33.46 -17.41
CA CYS A 6 38.18 -32.58 -18.12
C CYS A 6 37.04 -33.30 -18.88
N SER A 7 36.01 -32.54 -19.27
CA SER A 7 35.12 -32.71 -20.45
C SER A 7 34.58 -31.32 -20.85
N ALA A 8 34.54 -30.86 -22.10
CA ALA A 8 35.07 -31.36 -23.39
C ALA A 8 35.51 -30.16 -24.27
N ALA A 9 36.26 -30.42 -25.36
CA ALA A 9 36.87 -29.41 -26.23
C ALA A 9 35.86 -28.73 -27.20
N ILE A 10 35.97 -27.43 -27.57
CA ILE A 10 36.70 -26.86 -28.76
C ILE A 10 36.35 -27.60 -30.07
N ALA A 11 35.91 -27.03 -31.21
CA ALA A 11 36.21 -25.79 -31.96
C ALA A 11 34.95 -25.35 -32.77
N ALA A 12 34.60 -24.07 -33.00
CA ALA A 12 35.23 -23.02 -33.82
C ALA A 12 35.23 -23.26 -35.35
N PHE A 13 34.48 -22.42 -36.10
CA PHE A 13 34.63 -21.96 -37.50
C PHE A 13 33.40 -21.04 -37.76
N VAL A 14 33.42 -19.70 -37.78
CA VAL A 14 34.28 -18.67 -38.42
C VAL A 14 34.06 -18.55 -39.94
N PHE A 15 33.95 -17.29 -40.42
CA PHE A 15 33.67 -16.80 -41.79
C PHE A 15 32.17 -16.80 -42.21
N ALA A 16 31.51 -15.64 -42.36
CA ALA A 16 31.60 -14.63 -43.44
C ALA A 16 30.70 -15.01 -44.66
N SER A 17 30.04 -14.11 -45.41
CA SER A 17 30.04 -12.64 -45.44
C SER A 17 28.89 -12.09 -46.33
N VAL A 18 28.55 -10.80 -46.18
CA VAL A 18 28.26 -9.84 -47.29
C VAL A 18 26.97 -9.99 -48.15
N LEU A 19 26.08 -9.00 -47.93
CA LEU A 19 25.32 -8.17 -48.90
C LEU A 19 24.43 -8.78 -50.02
N VAL A 20 23.11 -8.58 -49.86
CA VAL A 20 22.20 -8.03 -50.88
C VAL A 20 21.27 -7.05 -50.14
N GLY A 21 20.93 -5.84 -50.60
CA GLY A 21 21.16 -5.22 -51.91
C GLY A 21 19.83 -4.82 -52.58
N GLY A 22 19.01 -3.99 -51.91
CA GLY A 22 17.71 -3.54 -52.42
C GLY A 22 17.56 -2.01 -52.30
N SER A 23 17.20 -1.34 -53.39
CA SER A 23 17.26 0.11 -53.53
C SER A 23 15.90 0.82 -53.44
N ALA A 24 15.92 1.99 -52.79
CA ALA A 24 15.01 3.13 -52.94
C ALA A 24 13.48 2.91 -52.97
N GLN A 25 12.79 3.55 -52.02
CA GLN A 25 12.07 4.78 -52.34
C GLN A 25 12.15 5.78 -51.18
N ALA A 26 12.37 7.05 -51.52
CA ALA A 26 12.34 8.14 -50.56
C ALA A 26 10.89 8.61 -50.34
N GLN A 27 10.49 8.74 -49.08
CA GLN A 27 9.33 9.54 -48.68
C GLN A 27 9.76 10.50 -47.56
N VAL A 28 10.35 11.62 -47.97
CA VAL A 28 10.50 12.78 -47.08
C VAL A 28 9.10 13.37 -46.88
N LYS A 29 8.46 13.02 -45.76
CA LYS A 29 7.33 13.77 -45.23
C LYS A 29 7.59 13.98 -43.75
N GLY A 30 8.19 15.12 -43.44
CA GLY A 30 8.58 15.44 -42.07
C GLY A 30 7.37 15.57 -41.17
N GLN A 31 7.45 14.98 -39.99
CA GLN A 31 6.75 15.49 -38.82
C GLN A 31 7.58 15.19 -37.57
N VAL A 32 8.06 16.24 -36.92
CA VAL A 32 8.44 16.19 -35.52
C VAL A 32 7.15 15.92 -34.74
N GLN A 33 6.85 14.64 -34.50
CA GLN A 33 5.89 14.25 -33.49
C GLN A 33 6.64 14.07 -32.18
N ALA A 34 6.88 15.20 -31.52
CA ALA A 34 6.90 15.22 -30.07
C ALA A 34 5.54 14.65 -29.63
N GLN A 35 5.52 13.36 -29.27
CA GLN A 35 4.36 12.73 -28.67
C GLN A 35 4.19 13.34 -27.28
N LEU A 36 3.49 14.47 -27.23
CA LEU A 36 2.87 14.99 -26.04
C LEU A 36 1.83 13.95 -25.62
N GLN A 37 2.27 12.94 -24.87
CA GLN A 37 1.39 12.03 -24.15
C GLN A 37 0.42 12.93 -23.35
N PRO A 38 -0.90 12.87 -23.60
CA PRO A 38 -1.84 13.68 -22.85
C PRO A 38 -1.86 13.17 -21.41
N MET A 39 -1.02 13.76 -20.56
CA MET A 39 -1.03 13.56 -19.11
C MET A 39 -2.48 13.68 -18.63
N PRO A 40 -3.09 12.61 -18.07
CA PRO A 40 -4.49 12.65 -17.73
C PRO A 40 -4.69 13.57 -16.52
N LEU A 41 -5.11 14.81 -16.81
CA LEU A 41 -5.50 15.85 -15.85
C LEU A 41 -6.55 15.40 -14.81
N ARG A 42 -7.20 14.25 -15.06
CA ARG A 42 -8.01 13.51 -14.06
C ARG A 42 -7.26 13.13 -12.78
N SER A 43 -5.92 13.15 -12.77
CA SER A 43 -5.13 12.89 -11.55
C SER A 43 -5.17 14.05 -10.53
N LEU A 44 -5.54 15.26 -10.91
CA LEU A 44 -5.52 16.44 -10.02
C LEU A 44 -6.73 16.57 -9.09
N PHE A 45 -7.76 15.74 -9.29
CA PHE A 45 -9.02 15.78 -8.51
C PHE A 45 -9.38 14.42 -7.87
N ARG A 46 -8.39 13.52 -7.68
CA ARG A 46 -8.61 12.32 -6.86
C ARG A 46 -8.73 12.76 -5.40
N VAL A 47 -9.96 12.82 -4.89
CA VAL A 47 -10.24 12.93 -3.45
C VAL A 47 -9.44 11.83 -2.73
N PRO A 48 -8.68 12.16 -1.67
CA PRO A 48 -7.96 11.15 -0.89
C PRO A 48 -8.92 10.09 -0.36
N ASP A 49 -8.55 8.82 -0.48
CA ASP A 49 -9.31 7.75 0.16
C ASP A 49 -9.16 7.88 1.69
N PRO A 50 -10.24 8.09 2.46
CA PRO A 50 -10.15 8.32 3.90
C PRO A 50 -9.52 7.13 4.63
N ARG A 51 -9.76 5.90 4.15
CA ARG A 51 -9.14 4.68 4.68
C ARG A 51 -7.64 4.66 4.43
N GLY A 52 -7.22 4.95 3.20
CA GLY A 52 -5.81 5.06 2.83
C GLY A 52 -5.05 6.12 3.62
N GLU A 53 -5.67 7.29 3.84
CA GLU A 53 -5.09 8.36 4.65
C GLU A 53 -4.98 7.98 6.13
N PHE A 54 -6.00 7.34 6.70
CA PHE A 54 -5.93 6.75 8.05
C PHE A 54 -4.76 5.77 8.17
N VAL A 55 -4.60 4.84 7.22
CA VAL A 55 -3.52 3.85 7.24
C VAL A 55 -2.15 4.53 7.15
N ARG A 56 -2.02 5.57 6.31
CA ARG A 56 -0.80 6.38 6.16
C ARG A 56 -0.39 7.08 7.47
N LEU A 57 -1.36 7.50 8.29
CA LEU A 57 -1.13 8.11 9.59
C LEU A 57 -0.83 7.08 10.68
N CYS A 58 -1.61 5.98 10.74
CA CYS A 58 -1.52 4.94 11.77
C CYS A 58 -0.25 4.06 11.65
N ALA A 59 0.15 3.68 10.43
CA ALA A 59 1.20 2.68 10.23
C ALA A 59 2.57 3.04 10.86
N PRO A 60 3.09 4.29 10.77
CA PRO A 60 4.33 4.71 11.42
C PRO A 60 4.36 4.46 12.94
N HIS A 61 3.22 4.60 13.62
CA HIS A 61 3.13 4.33 15.07
C HIS A 61 3.18 2.83 15.39
N MET A 62 2.81 1.97 14.43
CA MET A 62 2.69 0.52 14.59
C MET A 62 3.96 -0.26 14.20
N VAL A 63 4.92 0.39 13.54
CA VAL A 63 6.23 -0.20 13.18
C VAL A 63 6.95 -0.74 14.42
N GLY A 64 7.56 -1.93 14.28
CA GLY A 64 8.31 -2.58 15.36
C GLY A 64 7.44 -3.24 16.44
N ARG A 65 6.11 -2.99 16.45
CA ARG A 65 5.15 -3.69 17.32
C ARG A 65 4.44 -4.83 16.58
N TRP A 66 4.17 -4.67 15.27
CA TRP A 66 3.44 -5.62 14.44
C TRP A 66 4.18 -5.91 13.13
N ALA A 67 3.99 -7.12 12.59
CA ALA A 67 4.67 -7.57 11.36
C ALA A 67 4.15 -6.87 10.09
N HIS A 68 2.87 -6.48 10.08
CA HIS A 68 2.20 -5.83 8.94
C HIS A 68 1.39 -4.60 9.38
N PRO A 69 2.06 -3.49 9.77
CA PRO A 69 1.41 -2.29 10.33
C PRO A 69 0.21 -1.79 9.51
N GLU A 70 0.34 -1.75 8.19
CA GLU A 70 -0.67 -1.24 7.26
C GLU A 70 -1.93 -2.12 7.25
N THR A 71 -1.75 -3.45 7.32
CA THR A 71 -2.84 -4.43 7.40
C THR A 71 -3.58 -4.31 8.73
N VAL A 72 -2.86 -4.16 9.84
CA VAL A 72 -3.46 -3.96 11.17
C VAL A 72 -4.27 -2.67 11.19
N CYS A 73 -3.69 -1.55 10.73
CA CYS A 73 -4.38 -0.27 10.64
C CYS A 73 -5.62 -0.35 9.74
N GLY A 74 -5.51 -0.96 8.55
CA GLY A 74 -6.66 -1.13 7.65
C GLY A 74 -7.80 -1.92 8.29
N CYS A 75 -7.47 -3.03 8.96
CA CYS A 75 -8.44 -3.84 9.70
C CYS A 75 -9.11 -3.04 10.84
N LEU A 76 -8.34 -2.29 11.63
CA LEU A 76 -8.87 -1.47 12.72
C LEU A 76 -9.83 -0.37 12.23
N HIS A 77 -9.49 0.29 11.12
CA HIS A 77 -10.38 1.27 10.48
C HIS A 77 -11.71 0.63 10.07
N ASP A 78 -11.66 -0.51 9.38
CA ASP A 78 -12.84 -1.17 8.85
C ASP A 78 -13.76 -1.69 9.97
N TYR A 79 -13.20 -2.20 11.06
CA TYR A 79 -13.99 -2.57 12.25
C TYR A 79 -14.53 -1.37 13.01
N ALA A 80 -13.78 -0.26 13.15
CA ALA A 80 -14.31 0.95 13.76
C ALA A 80 -15.50 1.52 12.95
N ALA A 81 -15.40 1.50 11.61
CA ALA A 81 -16.48 1.86 10.70
C ALA A 81 -17.70 0.93 10.79
N ALA A 82 -17.49 -0.38 11.00
CA ALA A 82 -18.57 -1.37 11.04
C ALA A 82 -19.23 -1.56 12.42
N THR A 83 -18.55 -1.23 13.52
CA THR A 83 -19.01 -1.58 14.89
C THR A 83 -19.33 -0.39 15.80
N VAL A 84 -18.82 0.80 15.48
CA VAL A 84 -19.11 2.02 16.24
C VAL A 84 -20.11 2.86 15.44
N GLU A 85 -21.38 2.78 15.84
CA GLU A 85 -22.50 3.45 15.17
C GLU A 85 -22.42 4.98 15.30
N ASP A 86 -22.14 5.48 16.50
CA ASP A 86 -22.06 6.92 16.76
C ASP A 86 -20.84 7.56 16.09
N THR A 87 -21.08 8.64 15.36
CA THR A 87 -20.05 9.30 14.55
C THR A 87 -18.97 9.97 15.40
N ASP A 88 -19.33 10.61 16.51
CA ASP A 88 -18.36 11.35 17.33
C ASP A 88 -17.43 10.38 18.04
N LEU A 89 -17.97 9.27 18.58
CA LEU A 89 -17.19 8.20 19.18
C LEU A 89 -16.29 7.48 18.16
N ARG A 90 -16.78 7.28 16.93
CA ARG A 90 -16.03 6.66 15.84
C ARG A 90 -14.87 7.57 15.37
N GLU A 91 -15.12 8.86 15.21
CA GLU A 91 -14.09 9.83 14.81
C GLU A 91 -13.03 10.00 15.90
N ALA A 92 -13.43 10.09 17.17
CA ALA A 92 -12.49 10.14 18.30
C ALA A 92 -11.65 8.86 18.42
N LEU A 93 -12.25 7.68 18.18
CA LEU A 93 -11.54 6.40 18.15
C LEU A 93 -10.53 6.32 16.99
N LEU A 94 -10.94 6.70 15.78
CA LEU A 94 -10.07 6.71 14.61
C LEU A 94 -8.91 7.71 14.79
N ARG A 95 -9.18 8.88 15.36
CA ARG A 95 -8.16 9.85 15.77
C ARG A 95 -7.12 9.21 16.69
N GLY A 96 -7.56 8.61 17.80
CA GLY A 96 -6.66 7.97 18.77
C GLY A 96 -5.80 6.86 18.20
N ILE A 97 -6.36 6.01 17.34
CA ILE A 97 -5.61 4.97 16.63
C ILE A 97 -4.60 5.60 15.66
N SER A 98 -4.96 6.68 14.95
CA SER A 98 -4.05 7.34 14.01
C SER A 98 -2.87 8.05 14.70
N GLU A 99 -3.07 8.59 15.91
CA GLU A 99 -2.05 9.34 16.66
C GLU A 99 -1.15 8.47 17.56
N THR A 100 -1.58 7.25 17.90
CA THR A 100 -0.86 6.37 18.85
C THR A 100 -0.59 4.95 18.32
N GLY A 101 -1.32 4.54 17.27
CA GLY A 101 -1.41 3.16 16.79
C GLY A 101 -2.24 2.23 17.69
N VAL A 102 -2.90 2.70 18.74
CA VAL A 102 -3.76 1.87 19.60
C VAL A 102 -5.13 2.52 19.82
N PRO A 103 -6.21 1.74 20.01
CA PRO A 103 -7.51 2.29 20.36
C PRO A 103 -7.49 3.18 21.61
N THR A 104 -7.68 4.48 21.40
CA THR A 104 -7.79 5.51 22.44
C THR A 104 -8.89 6.52 22.05
N ILE A 105 -9.49 7.14 23.06
CA ILE A 105 -10.56 8.15 22.97
C ILE A 105 -10.35 9.06 24.18
N GLU A 106 -9.95 10.31 23.96
CA GLU A 106 -9.89 11.31 25.03
C GLU A 106 -11.28 11.90 25.27
N THR A 107 -11.56 12.33 26.51
CA THR A 107 -12.91 12.76 26.90
C THR A 107 -13.31 14.10 26.29
N ASP A 108 -12.35 14.97 25.97
CA ASP A 108 -12.54 16.26 25.32
C ASP A 108 -12.79 16.16 23.81
N TRP A 109 -12.39 15.05 23.17
CA TRP A 109 -12.71 14.77 21.77
C TRP A 109 -14.18 14.38 21.54
N VAL A 110 -14.92 14.11 22.61
CA VAL A 110 -16.31 13.60 22.59
C VAL A 110 -17.24 14.58 23.31
N PRO A 111 -18.43 14.92 22.76
CA PRO A 111 -19.38 15.77 23.45
C PRO A 111 -19.76 15.24 24.84
N LEU A 112 -19.95 16.14 25.82
CA LEU A 112 -20.28 15.81 27.21
C LEU A 112 -21.45 14.81 27.35
N SER A 113 -22.46 14.92 26.49
CA SER A 113 -23.63 14.02 26.48
C SER A 113 -23.32 12.56 26.09
N LYS A 114 -22.15 12.30 25.50
CA LYS A 114 -21.72 10.98 24.98
C LYS A 114 -20.53 10.38 25.71
N GLN A 115 -19.89 11.10 26.65
CA GLN A 115 -18.71 10.60 27.37
C GLN A 115 -18.96 9.29 28.13
N SER A 116 -20.20 9.03 28.57
CA SER A 116 -20.61 7.75 29.18
C SER A 116 -20.53 6.55 28.22
N GLU A 117 -20.52 6.77 26.91
CA GLU A 117 -20.50 5.73 25.88
C GLU A 117 -19.07 5.33 25.44
N ILE A 118 -18.03 6.03 25.94
CA ILE A 118 -16.62 5.73 25.65
C ILE A 118 -16.25 4.31 26.12
N GLY A 119 -16.59 3.94 27.37
CA GLY A 119 -16.34 2.59 27.91
C GLY A 119 -17.08 1.47 27.16
N PRO A 120 -18.39 1.60 26.89
CA PRO A 120 -19.13 0.71 25.99
C PRO A 120 -18.50 0.60 24.59
N THR A 121 -18.01 1.69 24.02
CA THR A 121 -17.34 1.70 22.70
C THR A 121 -16.06 0.87 22.72
N PHE A 122 -15.20 1.05 23.73
CA PHE A 122 -14.02 0.20 23.91
C PHE A 122 -14.38 -1.29 24.05
N THR A 123 -15.46 -1.59 24.77
CA THR A 123 -15.97 -2.97 24.91
C THR A 123 -16.40 -3.55 23.55
N LYS A 124 -17.10 -2.78 22.71
CA LYS A 124 -17.49 -3.20 21.35
C LYS A 124 -16.27 -3.52 20.47
N ILE A 125 -15.22 -2.70 20.52
CA ILE A 125 -14.05 -2.83 19.61
C ILE A 125 -12.94 -3.76 20.13
N ALA A 126 -12.95 -4.14 21.42
CA ALA A 126 -11.86 -4.90 22.05
C ALA A 126 -11.55 -6.23 21.34
N LYS A 127 -12.58 -7.04 21.08
CA LYS A 127 -12.41 -8.33 20.37
C LYS A 127 -11.90 -8.15 18.93
N PRO A 128 -12.53 -7.35 18.05
CA PRO A 128 -12.04 -7.20 16.68
C PRO A 128 -10.65 -6.53 16.62
N THR A 129 -10.32 -5.64 17.55
CA THR A 129 -8.95 -5.08 17.69
C THR A 129 -7.91 -6.18 17.90
N LEU A 130 -8.18 -7.11 18.83
CA LEU A 130 -7.28 -8.24 19.08
C LEU A 130 -7.20 -9.18 17.87
N GLN A 131 -8.29 -9.34 17.09
CA GLN A 131 -8.23 -10.06 15.82
C GLN A 131 -7.29 -9.34 14.84
N CYS A 132 -7.48 -8.05 14.58
CA CYS A 132 -6.60 -7.28 13.68
C CYS A 132 -5.11 -7.36 14.06
N MET A 133 -4.78 -7.43 15.35
CA MET A 133 -3.40 -7.42 15.84
C MET A 133 -2.75 -8.82 15.91
N PHE A 134 -3.53 -9.88 16.11
CA PHE A 134 -3.02 -11.23 16.41
C PHE A 134 -3.56 -12.36 15.51
N GLU A 135 -4.50 -12.09 14.60
CA GLU A 135 -5.00 -13.10 13.67
C GLU A 135 -3.85 -13.56 12.75
N PRO A 136 -3.59 -14.88 12.65
CA PRO A 136 -2.42 -15.38 11.95
C PRO A 136 -2.48 -15.01 10.47
N SER A 137 -1.36 -14.52 9.93
CA SER A 137 -1.20 -14.27 8.49
C SER A 137 -1.33 -15.59 7.73
N THR A 138 -2.53 -15.90 7.26
CA THR A 138 -2.87 -17.12 6.51
C THR A 138 -2.38 -17.04 5.06
N ASN A 139 -1.06 -16.94 4.89
CA ASN A 139 -0.29 -17.00 3.64
C ASN A 139 -0.82 -16.10 2.50
N GLN A 140 -0.18 -14.93 2.32
CA GLN A 140 0.02 -14.36 0.98
C GLN A 140 1.37 -14.82 0.45
#